data_AF-A0A8C3F5I7-F1
#
_entry.id   AF-A0A8C3F5I7-F1
#
_cell.length_a   1.000
_cell.length_b   1.000
_cell.length_c   1.000
_cell.angle_alpha   90.00
_cell.angle_beta   90.00
_cell.angle_gamma   90.00
#
_symmetry.space_group_name_H-M   'P 1'
#
loop_
_entity.id
_entity.type
_entity.pdbx_description
1 polymer ?
#
loop_
_entity_poly.entity_id
_entity_poly.type
_entity_poly.pdbx_seq_one_letter_code
_entity_poly.pdbx_strand_id
1 'polypeptide(L)'
;MGRACAGQGSPSAPGPARLQAAPAGDAQPGRPAAPSRAPQGRGCRRRAPGSQGAAAAGGAGEGLALPVCGLPSAVRSMMTAILERISTLSVSGQQLRRLPRLVEEGFPKMPCTVEESDVPQLFREPYIQTGYRPIGQEWRYYFFSLFQKHNEVVNVWTHLLAALAVLLRFKAFAEAEELSLDISSLPLFLFVLSSLTYLTCSLLAHLLQSKSELSHYTFYFVDYVGVSVYQYGSALAHFYYSADQAWYDKFWLFFLPAAAFCGWLSCAGCCYAKYRYRRPYPLMRKMCQVIPAGLAFVLDISPVAHRVVMCHLGGCEEQAAWYHTFQILFFLISAYFFSCPVPEKYFPGSCDIIGHAHQIFHMFLALCTLSQLEAIFLDYKIRQEIFLSRHGPLSIYLSCASFFGLVACSAITAHFLQCRIKVGLAKRDS
;
A
#
# COMPACT_ATOMS: atom_id res chain seq x y z
N MET A 1 35.34 10.13 64.09
CA MET A 1 36.43 11.05 63.68
C MET A 1 35.94 11.80 62.44
N GLY A 2 35.66 13.10 62.41
CA GLY A 2 35.54 14.13 63.42
C GLY A 2 34.92 15.39 62.77
N ARG A 3 34.09 16.11 63.54
CA ARG A 3 33.82 17.58 63.62
C ARG A 3 33.48 18.35 62.31
N ALA A 4 32.69 19.43 62.28
CA ALA A 4 31.78 20.20 63.14
C ALA A 4 31.23 21.32 62.23
N CYS A 5 29.92 21.57 62.17
CA CYS A 5 29.15 22.68 62.78
C CYS A 5 29.53 24.14 62.43
N ALA A 6 28.45 24.93 62.32
CA ALA A 6 28.27 26.41 62.34
C ALA A 6 28.35 27.13 60.98
N GLY A 7 27.47 28.07 60.62
CA GLY A 7 26.31 28.67 61.31
C GLY A 7 25.92 30.01 60.64
N GLN A 8 24.62 30.17 60.38
CA GLN A 8 23.78 31.39 60.41
C GLN A 8 24.16 32.69 59.66
N GLY A 9 23.18 33.26 58.94
CA GLY A 9 23.09 34.71 58.69
C GLY A 9 22.26 35.16 57.48
N SER A 10 20.92 35.22 57.60
CA SER A 10 20.05 36.15 56.83
C SER A 10 20.20 37.59 57.40
N PRO A 11 19.71 38.72 56.81
CA PRO A 11 18.56 38.87 55.89
C PRO A 11 18.71 40.01 54.83
N SER A 12 17.56 40.37 54.22
CA SER A 12 17.19 41.67 53.60
C SER A 12 17.10 41.78 52.06
N ALA A 13 15.85 42.05 51.62
CA ALA A 13 15.37 42.48 50.29
C ALA A 13 15.75 43.97 50.04
N PRO A 14 15.46 44.65 48.88
CA PRO A 14 14.29 44.49 47.98
C PRO A 14 14.56 44.63 46.45
N GLY A 15 13.54 44.33 45.65
CA GLY A 15 13.43 44.74 44.23
C GLY A 15 13.29 46.27 44.07
N PRO A 16 13.22 46.83 42.84
CA PRO A 16 12.05 46.71 41.96
C PRO A 16 12.48 46.55 40.46
N ALA A 17 11.68 46.48 39.40
CA ALA A 17 10.34 46.99 39.12
C ALA A 17 9.70 46.21 37.97
N ARG A 18 8.37 46.04 38.07
CA ARG A 18 7.44 45.78 36.96
C ARG A 18 7.45 46.95 35.98
N LEU A 19 7.27 46.67 34.69
CA LEU A 19 6.56 47.57 33.78
C LEU A 19 5.25 46.87 33.37
N GLN A 20 4.20 47.20 34.12
CA GLN A 20 2.82 47.23 33.63
C GLN A 20 2.63 48.58 32.95
N ALA A 21 2.05 48.59 31.76
CA ALA A 21 1.34 49.74 31.22
C ALA A 21 -0.17 49.43 31.27
N ALA A 22 -0.92 50.33 31.87
CA ALA A 22 -2.38 50.40 31.90
C ALA A 22 -2.78 51.89 31.63
N PRO A 23 -4.04 52.31 31.74
CA PRO A 23 -5.02 52.51 30.67
C PRO A 23 -5.47 54.00 30.50
N ALA A 24 -6.23 54.31 29.44
CA ALA A 24 -7.20 55.42 29.27
C ALA A 24 -7.62 55.48 27.79
N GLY A 25 -8.83 55.80 27.32
CA GLY A 25 -10.08 56.27 27.93
C GLY A 25 -11.12 56.52 26.80
N ASP A 26 -12.38 56.59 27.21
CA ASP A 26 -13.65 56.89 26.53
C ASP A 26 -13.71 57.53 25.11
N ALA A 27 -14.64 57.02 24.28
CA ALA A 27 -15.86 57.76 23.87
C ALA A 27 -16.72 56.96 22.84
N GLN A 28 -18.00 56.74 23.19
CA GLN A 28 -19.14 56.54 22.28
C GLN A 28 -19.67 57.93 21.82
N PRO A 29 -20.57 58.10 20.80
CA PRO A 29 -21.85 57.39 20.65
C PRO A 29 -22.38 57.15 19.21
N GLY A 30 -23.48 56.40 19.07
CA GLY A 30 -24.42 56.57 17.94
C GLY A 30 -24.96 55.30 17.25
N ARG A 31 -25.97 54.66 17.85
CA ARG A 31 -27.03 53.86 17.17
C ARG A 31 -28.01 54.81 16.43
N PRO A 32 -28.90 54.38 15.50
CA PRO A 32 -29.91 53.31 15.65
C PRO A 32 -30.17 52.53 14.31
N ALA A 33 -31.10 51.59 14.08
CA ALA A 33 -32.10 50.80 14.81
C ALA A 33 -32.48 49.59 13.90
N ALA A 34 -33.00 48.52 14.51
CA ALA A 34 -33.66 47.38 13.85
C ALA A 34 -35.08 47.76 13.34
N PRO A 35 -35.86 46.88 12.66
CA PRO A 35 -36.57 45.76 13.32
C PRO A 35 -36.60 44.45 12.48
N SER A 36 -36.49 43.25 13.06
CA SER A 36 -37.53 42.43 13.74
C SER A 36 -38.59 41.78 12.83
N ARG A 37 -38.66 40.43 12.85
CA ARG A 37 -39.85 39.59 13.08
C ARG A 37 -39.57 38.09 12.86
N ALA A 38 -39.80 37.30 13.91
CA ALA A 38 -40.22 35.89 13.86
C ALA A 38 -41.78 35.86 13.96
N PRO A 39 -42.53 34.74 14.19
CA PRO A 39 -42.19 33.31 14.37
C PRO A 39 -43.25 32.31 13.78
N GLN A 40 -43.19 31.02 14.19
CA GLN A 40 -44.22 29.94 14.16
C GLN A 40 -44.31 29.09 12.88
N GLY A 41 -44.56 27.76 12.87
CA GLY A 41 -44.86 26.74 13.88
C GLY A 41 -45.55 25.52 13.23
N ARG A 42 -45.47 24.32 13.86
CA ARG A 42 -46.26 23.07 13.62
C ARG A 42 -46.01 22.38 12.25
N GLY A 43 -46.14 21.07 12.01
CA GLY A 43 -46.58 19.89 12.77
C GLY A 43 -46.85 18.75 11.76
N CYS A 44 -46.50 17.52 12.15
CA CYS A 44 -47.11 16.21 11.83
C CYS A 44 -47.93 15.98 10.51
N ARG A 45 -47.55 14.92 9.76
CA ARG A 45 -48.39 13.78 9.25
C ARG A 45 -48.21 13.37 7.77
N ARG A 46 -48.00 12.05 7.62
CA ARG A 46 -48.46 11.12 6.58
C ARG A 46 -49.58 11.63 5.65
N ARG A 47 -49.43 11.41 4.33
CA ARG A 47 -50.22 10.45 3.51
C ARG A 47 -49.90 10.62 2.01
N ALA A 48 -49.58 9.51 1.34
CA ALA A 48 -50.12 9.23 0.00
C ALA A 48 -51.63 8.94 0.14
N PRO A 49 -52.47 9.10 -0.91
CA PRO A 49 -52.61 7.98 -1.87
C PRO A 49 -53.03 8.36 -3.30
N GLY A 50 -52.78 7.41 -4.21
CA GLY A 50 -53.69 7.07 -5.31
C GLY A 50 -53.60 7.92 -6.58
N SER A 51 -53.86 7.39 -7.78
CA SER A 51 -54.36 6.06 -8.13
C SER A 51 -54.54 5.98 -9.65
N GLN A 52 -54.60 4.72 -10.14
CA GLN A 52 -55.23 4.26 -11.38
C GLN A 52 -54.46 4.58 -12.67
N GLY A 53 -54.26 3.68 -13.62
CA GLY A 53 -54.87 2.39 -14.02
C GLY A 53 -54.62 2.31 -15.54
N ALA A 54 -54.56 1.21 -16.29
CA ALA A 54 -54.92 -0.19 -16.15
C ALA A 54 -54.04 -0.96 -17.18
N ALA A 55 -53.61 -2.21 -16.92
CA ALA A 55 -54.17 -3.46 -17.47
C ALA A 55 -54.31 -3.50 -19.01
N ALA A 56 -54.08 -4.57 -19.76
CA ALA A 56 -53.48 -5.90 -19.63
C ALA A 56 -53.59 -6.56 -21.02
N ALA A 57 -52.66 -7.46 -21.38
CA ALA A 57 -52.70 -8.52 -22.44
C ALA A 57 -51.29 -8.62 -23.04
N GLY A 58 -50.61 -9.76 -23.19
CA GLY A 58 -51.08 -11.14 -23.37
C GLY A 58 -50.85 -11.56 -24.82
N GLY A 59 -49.75 -12.25 -25.12
CA GLY A 59 -49.41 -12.81 -26.43
C GLY A 59 -47.88 -12.83 -26.63
N ALA A 60 -47.19 -13.94 -26.37
CA ALA A 60 -46.98 -15.09 -27.26
C ALA A 60 -46.03 -14.75 -28.43
N GLY A 61 -44.98 -15.56 -28.55
CA GLY A 61 -43.74 -15.24 -29.25
C GLY A 61 -43.83 -15.07 -30.76
N GLU A 62 -42.92 -14.25 -31.27
CA GLU A 62 -42.34 -14.40 -32.60
C GLU A 62 -40.84 -14.19 -32.47
N GLY A 63 -40.09 -15.28 -32.62
CA GLY A 63 -38.64 -15.27 -32.72
C GLY A 63 -38.23 -14.80 -34.11
N LEU A 64 -37.37 -13.80 -34.18
CA LEU A 64 -36.69 -13.39 -35.40
C LEU A 64 -35.72 -14.52 -35.82
N ALA A 65 -36.17 -15.39 -36.72
CA ALA A 65 -35.34 -16.41 -37.35
C ALA A 65 -34.53 -15.79 -38.49
N LEU A 66 -33.20 -15.68 -38.32
CA LEU A 66 -32.26 -15.50 -39.43
C LEU A 66 -31.89 -16.88 -40.01
N PRO A 67 -31.83 -17.05 -41.34
CA PRO A 67 -31.62 -18.37 -41.94
C PRO A 67 -30.13 -18.74 -41.90
N VAL A 68 -29.77 -19.72 -41.06
CA VAL A 68 -28.45 -20.38 -41.09
C VAL A 68 -28.52 -21.56 -42.06
N CYS A 69 -28.42 -21.27 -43.36
CA CYS A 69 -28.28 -22.30 -44.39
C CYS A 69 -26.79 -22.49 -44.69
N GLY A 70 -26.21 -23.65 -44.31
CA GLY A 70 -24.84 -24.02 -44.71
C GLY A 70 -24.03 -24.93 -43.77
N LEU A 71 -24.53 -25.26 -42.57
CA LEU A 71 -23.76 -26.08 -41.60
C LEU A 71 -24.11 -27.58 -41.64
N PRO A 72 -23.11 -28.49 -41.59
CA PRO A 72 -23.30 -29.95 -41.53
C PRO A 72 -24.22 -30.37 -40.38
N SER A 73 -25.01 -31.43 -40.58
CA SER A 73 -25.98 -31.99 -39.61
C SER A 73 -25.39 -32.17 -38.20
N ALA A 74 -24.14 -32.65 -38.12
CA ALA A 74 -23.41 -32.86 -36.86
C ALA A 74 -23.17 -31.55 -36.07
N VAL A 75 -22.94 -30.44 -36.75
CA VAL A 75 -22.70 -29.13 -36.10
C VAL A 75 -24.01 -28.56 -35.55
N ARG A 76 -25.14 -28.82 -36.22
CA ARG A 76 -26.48 -28.42 -35.75
C ARG A 76 -26.86 -29.16 -34.47
N SER A 77 -26.67 -30.48 -34.42
CA SER A 77 -26.92 -31.29 -33.21
C SER A 77 -26.01 -30.91 -32.04
N MET A 78 -24.75 -30.57 -32.32
CA MET A 78 -23.82 -30.11 -31.29
C MET A 78 -24.20 -28.73 -30.75
N MET A 79 -24.61 -27.79 -31.60
CA MET A 79 -25.08 -26.47 -31.16
C MET A 79 -26.39 -26.55 -30.38
N THR A 80 -27.33 -27.40 -30.76
CA THR A 80 -28.55 -27.65 -29.97
C THR A 80 -28.23 -28.30 -28.63
N ALA A 81 -27.28 -29.24 -28.57
CA ALA A 81 -26.85 -29.86 -27.32
C ALA A 81 -26.10 -28.87 -26.40
N ILE A 82 -25.35 -27.93 -26.97
CA ILE A 82 -24.68 -26.84 -26.23
C ILE A 82 -25.73 -25.83 -25.72
N LEU A 83 -26.70 -25.43 -26.55
CA LEU A 83 -27.79 -24.55 -26.14
C LEU A 83 -28.70 -25.19 -25.07
N GLU A 84 -28.92 -26.50 -25.14
CA GLU A 84 -29.66 -27.27 -24.13
C GLU A 84 -28.86 -27.42 -22.82
N ARG A 85 -27.53 -27.57 -22.90
CA ARG A 85 -26.63 -27.51 -21.73
C ARG A 85 -26.52 -26.11 -21.12
N ILE A 86 -26.60 -25.05 -21.91
CA ILE A 86 -26.63 -23.66 -21.43
C ILE A 86 -28.01 -23.33 -20.82
N SER A 87 -29.10 -23.88 -21.37
CA SER A 87 -30.45 -23.78 -20.82
C SER A 87 -30.58 -24.49 -19.46
N THR A 88 -29.93 -25.64 -19.29
CA THR A 88 -29.86 -26.35 -17.99
C THR A 88 -28.87 -25.72 -17.01
N LEU A 89 -27.94 -24.88 -17.48
CA LEU A 89 -27.09 -23.99 -16.67
C LEU A 89 -27.74 -22.62 -16.40
N SER A 90 -29.05 -22.47 -16.62
CA SER A 90 -29.78 -21.32 -16.13
C SER A 90 -29.84 -21.38 -14.60
N VAL A 91 -28.86 -20.73 -13.95
CA VAL A 91 -28.94 -20.41 -12.52
C VAL A 91 -30.23 -19.62 -12.34
N SER A 92 -31.24 -20.28 -11.76
CA SER A 92 -32.56 -19.70 -11.56
C SER A 92 -32.41 -18.33 -10.88
N GLY A 93 -33.10 -17.30 -11.38
CA GLY A 93 -33.08 -15.97 -10.77
C GLY A 93 -33.47 -15.98 -9.28
N GLN A 94 -34.11 -17.05 -8.79
CA GLN A 94 -34.33 -17.30 -7.36
C GLN A 94 -33.07 -17.74 -6.59
N GLN A 95 -32.14 -18.49 -7.19
CA GLN A 95 -30.83 -18.81 -6.58
C GLN A 95 -29.94 -17.56 -6.53
N LEU A 96 -29.92 -16.75 -7.59
CA LEU A 96 -29.15 -15.50 -7.63
C LEU A 96 -29.68 -14.46 -6.62
N ARG A 97 -31.01 -14.41 -6.39
CA ARG A 97 -31.62 -13.57 -5.33
C ARG A 97 -31.42 -14.12 -3.91
N ARG A 98 -31.13 -15.40 -3.75
CA ARG A 98 -30.81 -16.03 -2.44
C ARG A 98 -29.33 -15.93 -2.10
N LEU A 99 -28.45 -15.71 -3.08
CA LEU A 99 -27.01 -15.56 -2.86
C LEU A 99 -26.67 -14.44 -1.84
N PRO A 100 -27.25 -13.22 -1.92
CA PRO A 100 -27.00 -12.18 -0.94
C PRO A 100 -27.47 -12.56 0.47
N ARG A 101 -28.58 -13.31 0.59
CA ARG A 101 -29.09 -13.78 1.89
C ARG A 101 -28.28 -14.92 2.48
N LEU A 102 -27.81 -15.86 1.67
CA LEU A 102 -26.90 -16.93 2.09
C LEU A 102 -25.51 -16.39 2.44
N VAL A 103 -25.10 -15.30 1.79
CA VAL A 103 -23.92 -14.50 2.15
C VAL A 103 -24.18 -13.76 3.47
N GLU A 104 -25.31 -13.09 3.66
CA GLU A 104 -25.65 -12.45 4.95
C GLU A 104 -25.78 -13.44 6.12
N GLU A 105 -26.31 -14.64 5.88
CA GLU A 105 -26.46 -15.70 6.89
C GLU A 105 -25.15 -16.47 7.13
N GLY A 106 -24.26 -16.52 6.14
CA GLY A 106 -22.96 -17.21 6.22
C GLY A 106 -21.81 -16.35 6.75
N PHE A 107 -21.92 -15.03 6.69
CA PHE A 107 -20.93 -14.13 7.26
C PHE A 107 -21.20 -13.95 8.76
N PRO A 108 -20.24 -14.29 9.64
CA PRO A 108 -20.41 -14.03 11.07
C PRO A 108 -20.71 -12.54 11.27
N LYS A 109 -21.63 -12.21 12.19
CA LYS A 109 -21.86 -10.80 12.57
C LYS A 109 -20.54 -10.21 13.07
N MET A 110 -19.89 -9.45 12.21
CA MET A 110 -18.60 -8.85 12.47
C MET A 110 -18.76 -7.75 13.53
N PRO A 111 -17.96 -7.74 14.60
CA PRO A 111 -17.85 -6.60 15.49
C PRO A 111 -17.69 -5.28 14.73
N CYS A 112 -18.40 -4.24 15.19
CA CYS A 112 -18.26 -2.90 14.64
C CYS A 112 -16.83 -2.37 14.86
N THR A 113 -16.41 -1.46 13.99
CA THR A 113 -15.19 -0.69 14.21
C THR A 113 -15.37 0.27 15.40
N VAL A 114 -14.25 0.68 15.99
CA VAL A 114 -14.19 1.47 17.23
C VAL A 114 -13.44 2.78 17.01
N GLU A 115 -13.53 3.68 17.99
CA GLU A 115 -12.83 4.96 17.99
C GLU A 115 -11.38 4.81 18.46
N GLU A 116 -10.55 5.82 18.23
CA GLU A 116 -9.14 5.78 18.64
C GLU A 116 -8.96 5.62 20.16
N SER A 117 -9.91 6.10 20.96
CA SER A 117 -9.92 5.97 22.42
C SER A 117 -9.97 4.53 22.88
N ASP A 118 -10.60 3.67 22.08
CA ASP A 118 -10.88 2.26 22.42
C ASP A 118 -9.73 1.32 22.03
N VAL A 119 -8.70 1.83 21.33
CA VAL A 119 -7.51 1.06 20.96
C VAL A 119 -6.25 1.58 21.64
N PRO A 120 -5.28 0.69 21.98
CA PRO A 120 -4.00 1.12 22.54
C PRO A 120 -3.25 2.08 21.60
N GLN A 121 -2.46 2.97 22.18
CA GLN A 121 -1.71 4.00 21.44
C GLN A 121 -0.81 3.44 20.33
N LEU A 122 -0.36 2.18 20.43
CA LEU A 122 0.42 1.49 19.41
C LEU A 122 -0.31 1.44 18.05
N PHE A 123 -1.63 1.24 18.06
CA PHE A 123 -2.45 1.03 16.86
C PHE A 123 -3.00 2.32 16.25
N ARG A 124 -2.99 3.43 17.00
CA ARG A 124 -3.54 4.71 16.57
C ARG A 124 -2.68 5.31 15.48
N GLU A 125 -3.28 5.81 14.40
CA GLU A 125 -2.59 6.57 13.37
C GLU A 125 -2.84 8.08 13.52
N PRO A 126 -1.88 8.96 13.15
CA PRO A 126 -2.05 10.40 13.31
C PRO A 126 -3.27 10.90 12.55
N TYR A 127 -4.09 11.73 13.20
CA TYR A 127 -5.28 12.38 12.63
C TYR A 127 -6.44 11.43 12.24
N ILE A 128 -6.29 10.12 12.48
CA ILE A 128 -7.33 9.11 12.24
C ILE A 128 -8.09 8.86 13.55
N GLN A 129 -9.39 9.19 13.58
CA GLN A 129 -10.19 9.19 14.82
C GLN A 129 -11.07 7.95 14.99
N THR A 130 -11.54 7.37 13.89
CA THR A 130 -12.50 6.26 13.88
C THR A 130 -12.10 5.16 12.90
N GLY A 131 -12.86 4.06 12.89
CA GLY A 131 -12.67 2.99 11.91
C GLY A 131 -11.61 1.96 12.30
N TYR A 132 -11.13 1.98 13.54
CA TYR A 132 -10.19 0.97 14.04
C TYR A 132 -10.90 -0.37 14.23
N ARG A 133 -10.21 -1.47 13.98
CA ARG A 133 -10.74 -2.80 14.27
C ARG A 133 -10.49 -3.16 15.75
N PRO A 134 -11.47 -3.72 16.46
CA PRO A 134 -11.26 -4.20 17.83
C PRO A 134 -10.14 -5.25 17.87
N ILE A 135 -9.31 -5.16 18.91
CA ILE A 135 -8.19 -6.07 19.15
C ILE A 135 -8.67 -7.39 19.76
N GLY A 136 -7.80 -8.40 19.80
CA GLY A 136 -8.06 -9.66 20.53
C GLY A 136 -9.07 -10.61 19.88
N GLN A 137 -9.63 -10.24 18.72
CA GLN A 137 -10.56 -11.11 18.00
C GLN A 137 -9.89 -12.39 17.44
N GLU A 138 -10.71 -13.36 17.06
CA GLU A 138 -10.29 -14.57 16.33
C GLU A 138 -9.66 -14.24 14.97
N TRP A 139 -8.77 -15.11 14.47
CA TRP A 139 -8.12 -14.88 13.17
C TRP A 139 -9.12 -14.72 12.02
N ARG A 140 -10.21 -15.50 12.05
CA ARG A 140 -11.30 -15.43 11.06
C ARG A 140 -11.86 -14.01 10.92
N TYR A 141 -12.00 -13.28 12.04
CA TYR A 141 -12.44 -11.89 12.02
C TYR A 141 -11.53 -11.03 11.13
N TYR A 142 -10.22 -11.06 11.34
CA TYR A 142 -9.32 -10.21 10.55
C TYR A 142 -9.32 -10.58 9.06
N PHE A 143 -9.42 -11.86 8.69
CA PHE A 143 -9.57 -12.25 7.29
C PHE A 143 -10.88 -11.75 6.68
N PHE A 144 -12.02 -11.91 7.38
CA PHE A 144 -13.31 -11.40 6.91
C PHE A 144 -13.39 -9.87 6.92
N SER A 145 -12.55 -9.19 7.72
CA SER A 145 -12.48 -7.73 7.75
C SER A 145 -12.01 -7.14 6.42
N LEU A 146 -11.44 -7.95 5.51
CA LEU A 146 -11.19 -7.59 4.12
C LEU A 146 -12.43 -6.97 3.43
N PHE A 147 -13.63 -7.41 3.82
CA PHE A 147 -14.90 -6.91 3.27
C PHE A 147 -15.63 -5.94 4.22
N GLN A 148 -14.99 -5.52 5.31
CA GLN A 148 -15.54 -4.58 6.28
C GLN A 148 -14.97 -3.17 6.06
N LYS A 149 -15.79 -2.14 6.27
CA LYS A 149 -15.34 -0.75 6.27
C LYS A 149 -14.52 -0.46 7.54
N HIS A 150 -13.21 -0.27 7.38
CA HIS A 150 -12.28 0.09 8.46
C HIS A 150 -11.13 0.95 7.92
N ASN A 151 -10.35 1.58 8.79
CA ASN A 151 -9.28 2.53 8.40
C ASN A 151 -8.19 1.89 7.51
N GLU A 152 -7.88 0.61 7.74
CA GLU A 152 -6.89 -0.12 6.93
C GLU A 152 -7.43 -0.67 5.59
N VAL A 153 -8.73 -0.56 5.27
CA VAL A 153 -9.35 -1.35 4.19
C VAL A 153 -8.75 -1.02 2.82
N VAL A 154 -8.55 0.26 2.52
CA VAL A 154 -7.97 0.68 1.25
C VAL A 154 -6.50 0.27 1.17
N ASN A 155 -5.74 0.34 2.28
CA ASN A 155 -4.35 -0.14 2.32
C ASN A 155 -4.25 -1.62 1.92
N VAL A 156 -5.18 -2.45 2.39
CA VAL A 156 -5.24 -3.88 2.03
C VAL A 156 -5.61 -4.06 0.55
N TRP A 157 -6.66 -3.38 0.08
CA TRP A 157 -7.16 -3.55 -1.29
C TRP A 157 -6.20 -3.00 -2.36
N THR A 158 -5.47 -1.92 -2.09
CA THR A 158 -4.47 -1.40 -3.04
C THR A 158 -3.39 -2.43 -3.32
N HIS A 159 -2.89 -3.12 -2.30
CA HIS A 159 -1.88 -4.18 -2.47
C HIS A 159 -2.46 -5.45 -3.10
N LEU A 160 -3.67 -5.85 -2.69
CA LEU A 160 -4.33 -7.03 -3.27
C LEU A 160 -4.56 -6.87 -4.78
N LEU A 161 -5.10 -5.73 -5.19
CA LEU A 161 -5.36 -5.44 -6.60
C LEU A 161 -4.06 -5.32 -7.39
N ALA A 162 -3.03 -4.69 -6.83
CA ALA A 162 -1.72 -4.62 -7.46
C ALA A 162 -1.08 -6.01 -7.63
N ALA A 163 -1.15 -6.88 -6.63
CA ALA A 163 -0.62 -8.23 -6.71
C ALA A 163 -1.32 -9.05 -7.79
N LEU A 164 -2.65 -8.94 -7.88
CA LEU A 164 -3.42 -9.57 -8.94
C LEU A 164 -3.07 -9.00 -10.32
N ALA A 165 -2.91 -7.68 -10.45
CA ALA A 165 -2.52 -7.05 -11.70
C ALA A 165 -1.13 -7.50 -12.16
N VAL A 166 -0.13 -7.52 -11.27
CA VAL A 166 1.22 -8.04 -11.58
C VAL A 166 1.16 -9.50 -12.02
N LEU A 167 0.43 -10.34 -11.28
CA LEU A 167 0.31 -11.77 -11.59
C LEU A 167 -0.35 -12.01 -12.96
N LEU A 168 -1.49 -11.37 -13.22
CA LEU A 168 -2.22 -11.51 -14.48
C LEU A 168 -1.41 -10.96 -15.65
N ARG A 169 -0.75 -9.82 -15.46
CA ARG A 169 0.05 -9.18 -16.50
C ARG A 169 1.32 -9.98 -16.82
N PHE A 170 1.97 -10.56 -15.82
CA PHE A 170 3.10 -11.47 -16.01
C PHE A 170 2.68 -12.77 -16.67
N LYS A 171 1.54 -13.37 -16.28
CA LYS A 171 1.00 -14.55 -16.96
C LYS A 171 0.76 -14.28 -18.45
N ALA A 172 0.11 -13.16 -18.77
CA ALA A 172 -0.13 -12.77 -20.16
C ALA A 172 1.17 -12.56 -20.94
N PHE A 173 2.19 -11.96 -20.30
CA PHE A 173 3.52 -11.81 -20.92
C PHE A 173 4.20 -13.16 -21.16
N ALA A 174 4.22 -14.03 -20.14
CA ALA A 174 4.85 -15.33 -20.23
C ALA A 174 4.21 -16.23 -21.31
N GLU A 175 2.89 -16.14 -21.46
CA GLU A 175 2.17 -16.85 -22.53
C GLU A 175 2.46 -16.24 -23.92
N ALA A 176 2.51 -14.91 -24.04
CA ALA A 176 2.77 -14.24 -25.32
C ALA A 176 4.19 -14.44 -25.85
N GLU A 177 5.17 -14.49 -24.95
CA GLU A 177 6.59 -14.64 -25.32
C GLU A 177 7.11 -16.08 -25.18
N GLU A 178 6.22 -17.05 -24.92
CA GLU A 178 6.59 -18.45 -24.63
C GLU A 178 7.72 -18.56 -23.59
N LEU A 179 7.63 -17.73 -22.54
CA LEU A 179 8.72 -17.51 -21.59
C LEU A 179 9.06 -18.80 -20.85
N SER A 180 10.27 -19.30 -21.07
CA SER A 180 10.83 -20.42 -20.33
C SER A 180 11.74 -19.94 -19.20
N LEU A 181 11.89 -20.77 -18.17
CA LEU A 181 12.83 -20.50 -17.07
C LEU A 181 14.25 -20.88 -17.52
N ASP A 182 15.01 -19.88 -17.91
CA ASP A 182 16.39 -20.00 -18.36
C ASP A 182 17.28 -18.98 -17.63
N ILE A 183 18.57 -18.96 -17.99
CA ILE A 183 19.55 -18.06 -17.37
C ILE A 183 19.22 -16.59 -17.64
N SER A 184 18.67 -16.28 -18.81
CA SER A 184 18.36 -14.92 -19.24
C SER A 184 17.09 -14.39 -18.60
N SER A 185 16.11 -15.25 -18.31
CA SER A 185 14.84 -14.91 -17.66
C SER A 185 14.89 -15.01 -16.14
N LEU A 186 15.91 -15.64 -15.55
CA LEU A 186 16.01 -15.80 -14.09
C LEU A 186 15.91 -14.47 -13.31
N PRO A 187 16.61 -13.37 -13.68
CA PRO A 187 16.43 -12.08 -13.01
C PRO A 187 14.98 -11.53 -13.13
N LEU A 188 14.31 -11.76 -14.27
CA LEU A 188 12.93 -11.37 -14.48
C LEU A 188 11.98 -12.13 -13.53
N PHE A 189 12.16 -13.44 -13.37
CA PHE A 189 11.40 -14.24 -12.42
C PHE A 189 11.61 -13.77 -10.97
N LEU A 190 12.84 -13.45 -10.58
CA LEU A 190 13.14 -12.91 -9.24
C LEU A 190 12.51 -11.53 -9.02
N PHE A 191 12.52 -10.67 -10.03
CA PHE A 191 11.84 -9.37 -9.97
C PHE A 191 10.33 -9.53 -9.76
N VAL A 192 9.66 -10.38 -10.53
CA VAL A 192 8.22 -10.63 -10.38
C VAL A 192 7.91 -11.30 -9.03
N LEU A 193 8.70 -12.29 -8.61
CA LEU A 193 8.56 -12.93 -7.30
C LEU A 193 8.71 -11.90 -6.17
N SER A 194 9.70 -11.02 -6.25
CA SER A 194 9.92 -9.96 -5.27
C SER A 194 8.76 -8.95 -5.22
N SER A 195 8.20 -8.61 -6.39
CA SER A 195 7.03 -7.74 -6.54
C SER A 195 5.81 -8.34 -5.84
N LEU A 196 5.50 -9.61 -6.12
CA LEU A 196 4.40 -10.32 -5.46
C LEU A 196 4.65 -10.48 -3.95
N THR A 197 5.90 -10.70 -3.55
CA THR A 197 6.28 -10.86 -2.15
C THR A 197 6.00 -9.61 -1.34
N TYR A 198 6.48 -8.43 -1.77
CA TYR A 198 6.26 -7.21 -0.99
C TYR A 198 4.78 -6.82 -0.91
N LEU A 199 4.04 -6.94 -2.02
CA LEU A 199 2.61 -6.66 -2.07
C LEU A 199 1.86 -7.57 -1.08
N THR A 200 2.20 -8.85 -1.05
CA THR A 200 1.59 -9.83 -0.14
C THR A 200 1.97 -9.54 1.31
N CYS A 201 3.24 -9.27 1.61
CA CYS A 201 3.70 -8.93 2.96
C CYS A 201 3.00 -7.68 3.50
N SER A 202 2.87 -6.64 2.67
CA SER A 202 2.20 -5.39 3.03
C SER A 202 0.70 -5.57 3.23
N LEU A 203 0.05 -6.31 2.33
CA LEU A 203 -1.35 -6.73 2.47
C LEU A 203 -1.58 -7.42 3.81
N LEU A 204 -0.77 -8.43 4.15
CA LEU A 204 -0.90 -9.19 5.39
C LEU A 204 -0.65 -8.31 6.61
N ALA A 205 0.29 -7.36 6.55
CA ALA A 205 0.50 -6.39 7.61
C ALA A 205 -0.74 -5.54 7.87
N HIS A 206 -1.27 -4.89 6.84
CA HIS A 206 -2.46 -4.07 7.01
C HIS A 206 -3.70 -4.89 7.38
N LEU A 207 -3.79 -6.15 6.94
CA LEU A 207 -4.93 -7.01 7.26
C LEU A 207 -4.86 -7.57 8.69
N LEU A 208 -3.67 -7.92 9.20
CA LEU A 208 -3.53 -8.74 10.41
C LEU A 208 -2.87 -8.02 11.59
N GLN A 209 -2.32 -6.82 11.41
CA GLN A 209 -1.59 -6.09 12.46
C GLN A 209 -2.43 -5.83 13.71
N SER A 210 -3.74 -5.58 13.57
CA SER A 210 -4.60 -5.18 14.69
C SER A 210 -4.94 -6.31 15.67
N LYS A 211 -4.49 -7.54 15.43
CA LYS A 211 -4.83 -8.68 16.28
C LYS A 211 -4.33 -8.56 17.71
N SER A 212 -3.07 -8.20 17.87
CA SER A 212 -2.38 -8.11 19.16
C SER A 212 -1.13 -7.24 19.01
N GLU A 213 -0.54 -6.78 20.11
CA GLU A 213 0.73 -6.03 20.05
C GLU A 213 1.81 -6.84 19.34
N LEU A 214 1.94 -8.14 19.62
CA LEU A 214 2.92 -9.01 18.96
C LEU A 214 2.65 -9.15 17.45
N SER A 215 1.39 -9.31 17.06
CA SER A 215 0.99 -9.39 15.65
C SER A 215 1.34 -8.09 14.92
N HIS A 216 1.08 -6.94 15.54
CA HIS A 216 1.43 -5.63 14.99
C HIS A 216 2.91 -5.55 14.63
N TYR A 217 3.81 -5.84 15.57
CA TYR A 217 5.26 -5.82 15.29
C TYR A 217 5.65 -6.88 14.25
N THR A 218 5.14 -8.11 14.39
CA THR A 218 5.52 -9.23 13.53
C THR A 218 5.19 -8.94 12.07
N PHE A 219 3.96 -8.56 11.75
CA PHE A 219 3.58 -8.35 10.36
C PHE A 219 4.21 -7.09 9.76
N TYR A 220 4.39 -6.01 10.52
CA TYR A 220 5.15 -4.85 10.01
C TYR A 220 6.62 -5.19 9.76
N PHE A 221 7.26 -6.05 10.56
CA PHE A 221 8.61 -6.51 10.25
C PHE A 221 8.65 -7.37 8.98
N VAL A 222 7.65 -8.22 8.75
CA VAL A 222 7.53 -8.99 7.50
C VAL A 222 7.30 -8.07 6.30
N ASP A 223 6.50 -7.01 6.44
CA ASP A 223 6.34 -5.96 5.42
C ASP A 223 7.68 -5.30 5.08
N TYR A 224 8.48 -4.91 6.08
CA TYR A 224 9.81 -4.33 5.86
C TYR A 224 10.80 -5.28 5.16
N VAL A 225 10.72 -6.58 5.47
CA VAL A 225 11.45 -7.60 4.71
C VAL A 225 10.97 -7.61 3.26
N GLY A 226 9.65 -7.68 3.02
CA GLY A 226 9.08 -7.64 1.69
C GLY A 226 9.56 -6.44 0.85
N VAL A 227 9.53 -5.24 1.44
CA VAL A 227 10.04 -4.01 0.78
C VAL A 227 11.51 -4.16 0.39
N SER A 228 12.38 -4.65 1.29
CA SER A 228 13.80 -4.86 0.96
C SER A 228 14.02 -5.88 -0.16
N VAL A 229 13.21 -6.95 -0.19
CA VAL A 229 13.27 -7.99 -1.22
C VAL A 229 12.89 -7.43 -2.58
N TYR A 230 11.81 -6.65 -2.66
CA TYR A 230 11.41 -5.96 -3.89
C TYR A 230 12.44 -4.94 -4.34
N GLN A 231 12.99 -4.16 -3.42
CA GLN A 231 14.01 -3.16 -3.72
C GLN A 231 15.21 -3.81 -4.45
N TYR A 232 15.69 -4.95 -3.95
CA TYR A 232 16.79 -5.66 -4.62
C TYR A 232 16.38 -6.41 -5.89
N GLY A 233 15.17 -6.98 -5.94
CA GLY A 233 14.63 -7.57 -7.18
C GLY A 233 14.51 -6.54 -8.31
N SER A 234 14.10 -5.32 -7.96
CA SER A 234 14.09 -4.15 -8.85
C SER A 234 15.51 -3.80 -9.33
N ALA A 235 16.49 -3.75 -8.42
CA ALA A 235 17.89 -3.51 -8.78
C ALA A 235 18.43 -4.56 -9.75
N LEU A 236 18.13 -5.86 -9.53
CA LEU A 236 18.51 -6.95 -10.44
C LEU A 236 17.93 -6.71 -11.85
N ALA A 237 16.63 -6.43 -11.95
CA ALA A 237 15.99 -6.17 -13.25
C ALA A 237 16.60 -4.96 -13.97
N HIS A 238 16.81 -3.85 -13.25
CA HIS A 238 17.43 -2.66 -13.84
C HIS A 238 18.87 -2.91 -14.32
N PHE A 239 19.67 -3.64 -13.54
CA PHE A 239 21.05 -3.97 -13.88
C PHE A 239 21.15 -4.80 -15.15
N TYR A 240 20.34 -5.86 -15.23
CA TYR A 240 20.43 -6.83 -16.32
C TYR A 240 19.72 -6.38 -17.59
N TYR A 241 18.57 -5.71 -17.49
CA TYR A 241 17.75 -5.39 -18.65
C TYR A 241 17.82 -3.91 -19.05
N SER A 242 17.92 -3.01 -18.07
CA SER A 242 17.73 -1.58 -18.31
C SER A 242 19.00 -0.74 -18.41
N ALA A 243 20.13 -1.20 -17.85
CA ALA A 243 21.38 -0.46 -17.85
C ALA A 243 21.91 -0.25 -19.28
N ASP A 244 22.33 0.98 -19.60
CA ASP A 244 23.08 1.27 -20.81
C ASP A 244 24.59 1.05 -20.63
N GLN A 245 25.34 1.07 -21.73
CA GLN A 245 26.76 0.70 -21.71
C GLN A 245 27.60 1.71 -20.91
N ALA A 246 27.34 3.01 -21.10
CA ALA A 246 28.09 4.08 -20.46
C ALA A 246 27.93 4.04 -18.92
N TRP A 247 26.72 3.77 -18.43
CA TRP A 247 26.49 3.57 -17.01
C TRP A 247 27.14 2.26 -16.53
N TYR A 248 26.98 1.18 -17.30
CA TYR A 248 27.49 -0.15 -16.96
C TYR A 248 29.00 -0.12 -16.72
N ASP A 249 29.79 0.40 -17.67
CA ASP A 249 31.25 0.43 -17.63
C ASP A 249 31.81 1.09 -16.37
N LYS A 250 31.06 2.03 -15.78
CA LYS A 250 31.48 2.78 -14.59
C LYS A 250 31.06 2.14 -13.27
N PHE A 251 29.91 1.47 -13.24
CA PHE A 251 29.23 1.13 -11.99
C PHE A 251 28.99 -0.36 -11.76
N TRP A 252 29.21 -1.20 -12.78
CA TRP A 252 28.78 -2.60 -12.76
C TRP A 252 29.32 -3.42 -11.59
N LEU A 253 30.58 -3.20 -11.20
CA LEU A 253 31.26 -4.01 -10.19
C LEU A 253 30.66 -3.88 -8.79
N PHE A 254 30.17 -2.68 -8.44
CA PHE A 254 29.71 -2.39 -7.08
C PHE A 254 28.20 -2.24 -6.96
N PHE A 255 27.48 -2.10 -8.08
CA PHE A 255 26.05 -1.81 -8.06
C PHE A 255 25.24 -2.84 -7.27
N LEU A 256 25.32 -4.13 -7.64
CA LEU A 256 24.52 -5.18 -6.99
C LEU A 256 24.92 -5.40 -5.51
N PRO A 257 26.21 -5.48 -5.13
CA PRO A 257 26.59 -5.54 -3.73
C PRO A 257 26.08 -4.35 -2.91
N ALA A 258 26.19 -3.13 -3.45
CA ALA A 258 25.70 -1.92 -2.78
C ALA A 258 24.17 -1.90 -2.67
N ALA A 259 23.45 -2.32 -3.73
CA ALA A 259 22.00 -2.44 -3.73
C ALA A 259 21.52 -3.46 -2.68
N ALA A 260 22.19 -4.60 -2.56
CA ALA A 260 21.89 -5.59 -1.52
C ALA A 260 22.11 -5.01 -0.12
N PHE A 261 23.24 -4.34 0.11
CA PHE A 261 23.51 -3.69 1.40
C PHE A 261 22.47 -2.61 1.74
N CYS A 262 22.14 -1.74 0.78
CA CYS A 262 21.13 -0.70 0.94
C CYS A 262 19.71 -1.28 1.16
N GLY A 263 19.37 -2.40 0.50
CA GLY A 263 18.17 -3.20 0.75
C GLY A 263 18.07 -3.67 2.18
N TRP A 264 19.11 -4.34 2.67
CA TRP A 264 19.15 -4.82 4.05
C TRP A 264 19.11 -3.64 5.04
N LEU A 265 19.84 -2.56 4.78
CA LEU A 265 19.88 -1.39 5.65
C LEU A 265 18.51 -0.70 5.75
N SER A 266 17.74 -0.68 4.65
CA SER A 266 16.36 -0.19 4.63
C SER A 266 15.45 -1.03 5.53
N CYS A 267 15.50 -2.37 5.42
CA CYS A 267 14.76 -3.26 6.32
C CYS A 267 15.21 -3.08 7.79
N ALA A 268 16.52 -3.13 8.05
CA ALA A 268 17.08 -2.99 9.38
C ALA A 268 16.70 -1.65 10.03
N GLY A 269 16.78 -0.56 9.27
CA GLY A 269 16.36 0.79 9.69
C GLY A 269 14.89 0.85 10.07
N CYS A 270 14.00 0.30 9.24
CA CYS A 270 12.56 0.25 9.51
C CYS A 270 12.21 -0.63 10.73
N CYS A 271 12.79 -1.83 10.82
CA CYS A 271 12.59 -2.73 11.94
C CYS A 271 13.10 -2.10 13.25
N TYR A 272 14.30 -1.52 13.23
CA TYR A 272 14.86 -0.83 14.39
C TYR A 272 14.01 0.38 14.80
N ALA A 273 13.57 1.19 13.85
CA ALA A 273 12.75 2.37 14.11
C ALA A 273 11.43 2.01 14.80
N LYS A 274 10.77 0.93 14.35
CA LYS A 274 9.52 0.42 14.93
C LYS A 274 9.75 -0.23 16.29
N TYR A 275 10.86 -0.97 16.48
CA TYR A 275 11.25 -1.57 17.77
C TYR A 275 11.59 -0.51 18.84
N ARG A 276 12.38 0.51 18.47
CA ARG A 276 13.02 1.42 19.43
C ARG A 276 12.17 2.61 19.83
N TYR A 277 11.39 3.16 18.90
CA TYR A 277 10.67 4.42 19.11
C TYR A 277 9.19 4.16 19.41
N ARG A 278 8.61 4.99 20.27
CA ARG A 278 7.19 4.95 20.66
C ARG A 278 6.53 6.30 20.38
N ARG A 279 5.19 6.36 20.38
CA ARG A 279 4.44 7.60 20.18
C ARG A 279 4.55 8.52 21.42
N PRO A 280 4.57 9.86 21.24
CA PRO A 280 4.71 10.58 19.97
C PRO A 280 6.09 10.33 19.36
N TYR A 281 6.11 10.02 18.06
CA TYR A 281 7.34 9.55 17.42
C TYR A 281 8.33 10.69 17.21
N PRO A 282 9.61 10.53 17.62
CA PRO A 282 10.64 11.52 17.35
C PRO A 282 11.04 11.51 15.87
N LEU A 283 11.61 12.63 15.39
CA LEU A 283 12.15 12.76 14.02
C LEU A 283 13.13 11.64 13.66
N MET A 284 13.92 11.16 14.64
CA MET A 284 14.88 10.07 14.46
C MET A 284 14.23 8.79 13.93
N ARG A 285 12.98 8.48 14.30
CA ARG A 285 12.26 7.33 13.75
C ARG A 285 12.12 7.46 12.24
N LYS A 286 11.75 8.65 11.76
CA LYS A 286 11.55 8.93 10.34
C LYS A 286 12.88 8.90 9.58
N MET A 287 13.95 9.46 10.18
CA MET A 287 15.30 9.40 9.60
C MET A 287 15.79 7.96 9.41
N CYS A 288 15.58 7.08 10.40
CA CYS A 288 15.94 5.66 10.29
C CYS A 288 15.20 4.92 9.15
N GLN A 289 14.03 5.40 8.74
CA GLN A 289 13.24 4.81 7.67
C GLN A 289 13.57 5.43 6.30
N VAL A 290 13.59 6.76 6.22
CA VAL A 290 13.67 7.49 4.94
C VAL A 290 15.09 7.56 4.41
N ILE A 291 16.11 7.72 5.25
CA ILE A 291 17.49 7.90 4.75
C ILE A 291 17.99 6.61 4.07
N PRO A 292 17.92 5.41 4.68
CA PRO A 292 18.34 4.19 4.00
C PRO A 292 17.53 3.90 2.73
N ALA A 293 16.21 4.08 2.76
CA ALA A 293 15.35 3.87 1.59
C ALA A 293 15.66 4.87 0.46
N GLY A 294 15.93 6.13 0.80
CA GLY A 294 16.31 7.17 -0.17
C GLY A 294 17.66 6.90 -0.82
N LEU A 295 18.67 6.50 -0.03
CA LEU A 295 19.98 6.10 -0.56
C LEU A 295 19.85 4.91 -1.52
N ALA A 296 19.03 3.93 -1.14
CA ALA A 296 18.79 2.79 -1.99
C ALA A 296 18.07 3.15 -3.29
N PHE A 297 17.01 3.97 -3.21
CA PHE A 297 16.31 4.44 -4.40
C PHE A 297 17.26 5.16 -5.37
N VAL A 298 18.08 6.09 -4.86
CA VAL A 298 19.06 6.83 -5.70
C VAL A 298 20.02 5.87 -6.40
N LEU A 299 20.51 4.85 -5.69
CA LEU A 299 21.36 3.83 -6.29
C LEU A 299 20.59 3.02 -7.34
N ASP A 300 19.49 2.38 -6.95
CA ASP A 300 18.77 1.40 -7.76
C ASP A 300 18.14 2.00 -9.02
N ILE A 301 17.76 3.28 -8.98
CA ILE A 301 17.19 3.98 -10.12
C ILE A 301 18.27 4.55 -11.05
N SER A 302 19.52 4.68 -10.60
CA SER A 302 20.59 5.32 -11.38
C SER A 302 20.82 4.75 -12.79
N PRO A 303 20.80 3.43 -13.08
CA PRO A 303 20.95 2.93 -14.45
C PRO A 303 19.81 3.38 -15.36
N VAL A 304 18.59 3.34 -14.83
CA VAL A 304 17.38 3.74 -15.55
C VAL A 304 17.33 5.26 -15.72
N ALA A 305 17.63 6.03 -14.68
CA ALA A 305 17.62 7.49 -14.72
C ALA A 305 18.64 8.01 -15.74
N HIS A 306 19.85 7.43 -15.76
CA HIS A 306 20.86 7.75 -16.77
C HIS A 306 20.30 7.50 -18.18
N ARG A 307 19.76 6.30 -18.44
CA ARG A 307 19.20 5.96 -19.75
C ARG A 307 18.03 6.86 -20.14
N VAL A 308 17.06 7.09 -19.26
CA VAL A 308 15.89 7.94 -19.49
C VAL A 308 16.32 9.36 -19.86
N VAL A 309 17.30 9.93 -19.14
CA VAL A 309 17.85 11.26 -19.45
C VAL A 309 18.51 11.28 -20.83
N MET A 310 19.37 10.31 -21.15
CA MET A 310 20.03 10.25 -22.46
C MET A 310 19.04 10.06 -23.60
N CYS A 311 18.01 9.24 -23.37
CA CYS A 311 16.97 8.95 -24.35
C CYS A 311 16.14 10.20 -24.65
N HIS A 312 15.60 10.87 -23.63
CA HIS A 312 14.78 12.08 -23.81
C HIS A 312 15.57 13.26 -24.38
N LEU A 313 16.81 13.47 -23.93
CA LEU A 313 17.68 14.52 -24.49
C LEU A 313 18.06 14.24 -25.96
N GLY A 314 18.18 12.96 -26.33
CA GLY A 314 18.43 12.52 -27.70
C GLY A 314 17.19 12.51 -28.59
N GLY A 315 16.01 12.87 -28.08
CA GLY A 315 14.76 12.82 -28.85
C GLY A 315 14.28 11.41 -29.18
N CYS A 316 14.64 10.40 -28.36
CA CYS A 316 14.15 9.04 -28.54
C CYS A 316 12.63 8.96 -28.27
N GLU A 317 11.96 8.00 -28.90
CA GLU A 317 10.56 7.66 -28.59
C GLU A 317 10.42 6.23 -28.05
N GLU A 318 11.41 5.77 -27.26
CA GLU A 318 11.37 4.45 -26.65
C GLU A 318 10.24 4.36 -25.61
N GLN A 319 9.28 3.47 -25.86
CA GLN A 319 8.15 3.25 -24.94
C GLN A 319 8.61 2.83 -23.53
N ALA A 320 9.69 2.03 -23.41
CA ALA A 320 10.27 1.63 -22.13
C ALA A 320 10.76 2.83 -21.31
N ALA A 321 11.37 3.84 -21.97
CA ALA A 321 11.84 5.05 -21.30
C ALA A 321 10.69 5.87 -20.69
N TRP A 322 9.53 5.92 -21.35
CA TRP A 322 8.33 6.55 -20.81
C TRP A 322 7.77 5.81 -19.59
N TYR A 323 7.67 4.49 -19.64
CA TYR A 323 7.23 3.72 -18.46
C TYR A 323 8.19 3.87 -17.27
N HIS A 324 9.50 3.91 -17.51
CA HIS A 324 10.47 4.24 -16.47
C HIS A 324 10.34 5.69 -15.95
N THR A 325 9.98 6.64 -16.82
CA THR A 325 9.68 8.01 -16.40
C THR A 325 8.50 8.01 -15.43
N PHE A 326 7.42 7.28 -15.74
CA PHE A 326 6.28 7.13 -14.84
C PHE A 326 6.64 6.41 -13.54
N GLN A 327 7.46 5.35 -13.61
CA GLN A 327 8.00 4.68 -12.42
C GLN A 327 8.69 5.68 -11.47
N ILE A 328 9.62 6.50 -11.99
CA ILE A 328 10.34 7.51 -11.21
C ILE A 328 9.36 8.51 -10.59
N LEU A 329 8.45 9.07 -11.39
CA LEU A 329 7.49 10.08 -10.93
C LEU A 329 6.55 9.52 -9.85
N PHE A 330 5.98 8.34 -10.06
CA PHE A 330 5.09 7.71 -9.09
C PHE A 330 5.82 7.33 -7.80
N PHE A 331 7.08 6.90 -7.86
CA PHE A 331 7.88 6.68 -6.65
C PHE A 331 8.07 7.97 -5.85
N LEU A 332 8.41 9.08 -6.51
CA LEU A 332 8.61 10.37 -5.83
C LEU A 332 7.33 10.88 -5.16
N ILE A 333 6.18 10.74 -5.84
CA ILE A 333 4.87 11.08 -5.28
C ILE A 333 4.56 10.17 -4.09
N SER A 334 4.79 8.86 -4.22
CA SER A 334 4.64 7.88 -3.15
C SER A 334 5.48 8.26 -1.94
N ALA A 335 6.77 8.56 -2.11
CA ALA A 335 7.68 8.97 -1.05
C ALA A 335 7.23 10.25 -0.31
N TYR A 336 6.61 11.19 -1.02
CA TYR A 336 6.00 12.38 -0.42
C TYR A 336 4.86 11.99 0.53
N PHE A 337 3.89 11.19 0.08
CA PHE A 337 2.75 10.77 0.91
C PHE A 337 3.14 9.81 2.04
N PHE A 338 4.20 9.01 1.87
CA PHE A 338 4.78 8.28 2.98
C PHE A 338 5.32 9.22 4.07
N SER A 339 5.87 10.36 3.67
CA SER A 339 6.58 11.29 4.57
C SER A 339 5.70 12.33 5.21
N CYS A 340 4.65 12.74 4.52
CA CYS A 340 3.76 13.83 4.89
C CYS A 340 2.35 13.28 5.10
N PRO A 341 1.77 13.36 6.32
CA PRO A 341 0.42 12.83 6.61
C PRO A 341 -0.67 13.78 6.11
N VAL A 342 -0.71 13.99 4.79
CA VAL A 342 -1.67 14.87 4.10
C VAL A 342 -2.49 14.02 3.12
N PRO A 343 -3.81 14.24 3.03
CA PRO A 343 -4.59 15.38 3.53
C PRO A 343 -5.07 15.31 5.00
N GLU A 344 -4.95 14.16 5.68
CA GLU A 344 -5.56 13.91 6.99
C GLU A 344 -5.10 14.88 8.09
N LYS A 345 -3.89 15.42 8.00
CA LYS A 345 -3.42 16.50 8.88
C LYS A 345 -4.30 17.75 8.84
N TYR A 346 -4.83 18.11 7.67
CA TYR A 346 -5.67 19.30 7.49
C TYR A 346 -7.16 19.00 7.72
N PHE A 347 -7.57 17.73 7.62
CA PHE A 347 -8.95 17.30 7.81
C PHE A 347 -9.03 16.07 8.75
N PRO A 348 -8.65 16.21 10.04
CA PRO A 348 -8.70 15.08 10.98
C PRO A 348 -10.12 14.49 11.06
N GLY A 349 -10.24 13.16 11.12
CA GLY A 349 -11.53 12.46 11.13
C GLY A 349 -12.19 12.31 9.76
N SER A 350 -11.90 13.18 8.79
CA SER A 350 -12.55 13.15 7.46
C SER A 350 -11.97 12.10 6.53
N CYS A 351 -10.70 11.74 6.73
CA CYS A 351 -9.95 10.77 5.92
C CYS A 351 -9.75 9.42 6.65
N ASP A 352 -10.57 9.13 7.67
CA ASP A 352 -10.40 7.95 8.52
C ASP A 352 -10.41 6.64 7.75
N ILE A 353 -11.28 6.54 6.74
CA ILE A 353 -11.50 5.32 5.97
C ILE A 353 -10.91 5.41 4.57
N ILE A 354 -11.00 6.56 3.92
CA ILE A 354 -10.57 6.77 2.53
C ILE A 354 -9.81 8.08 2.42
N GLY A 355 -8.70 8.07 1.69
CA GLY A 355 -7.98 9.25 1.23
C GLY A 355 -6.90 9.78 2.17
N HIS A 356 -6.54 9.07 3.25
CA HIS A 356 -5.37 9.45 4.04
C HIS A 356 -4.06 9.06 3.34
N ALA A 357 -2.97 9.73 3.71
CA ALA A 357 -1.69 9.71 3.01
C ALA A 357 -1.12 8.31 2.80
N HIS A 358 -1.25 7.42 3.79
CA HIS A 358 -0.73 6.05 3.67
C HIS A 358 -1.42 5.24 2.56
N GLN A 359 -2.71 5.49 2.30
CA GLN A 359 -3.44 4.86 1.20
C GLN A 359 -2.98 5.42 -0.16
N ILE A 360 -2.75 6.73 -0.22
CA ILE A 360 -2.26 7.41 -1.43
C ILE A 360 -0.83 6.94 -1.74
N PHE A 361 0.01 6.82 -0.70
CA PHE A 361 1.35 6.23 -0.78
C PHE A 361 1.31 4.84 -1.45
N HIS A 362 0.46 3.94 -0.96
CA HIS A 362 0.32 2.59 -1.52
C HIS A 362 -0.23 2.58 -2.94
N MET A 363 -1.19 3.46 -3.26
CA MET A 363 -1.72 3.60 -4.61
C MET A 363 -0.63 4.00 -5.61
N PHE A 364 0.16 5.04 -5.31
CA PHE A 364 1.26 5.44 -6.19
C PHE A 364 2.40 4.43 -6.22
N LEU A 365 2.65 3.71 -5.12
CA LEU A 365 3.63 2.62 -5.11
C LEU A 365 3.20 1.47 -6.04
N ALA A 366 1.92 1.11 -6.04
CA ALA A 366 1.37 0.12 -6.98
C ALA A 366 1.51 0.57 -8.44
N LEU A 367 1.18 1.83 -8.75
CA LEU A 367 1.36 2.39 -10.10
C LEU A 367 2.83 2.43 -10.52
N CYS A 368 3.75 2.73 -9.59
CA CYS A 368 5.19 2.64 -9.79
C CYS A 368 5.60 1.21 -10.19
N THR A 369 5.18 0.20 -9.43
CA THR A 369 5.49 -1.21 -9.73
C THR A 369 4.92 -1.66 -11.07
N LEU A 370 3.68 -1.29 -11.41
CA LEU A 370 3.08 -1.63 -12.70
C LEU A 370 3.80 -0.95 -13.85
N SER A 371 4.19 0.31 -13.70
CA SER A 371 4.99 1.04 -14.72
C SER A 371 6.37 0.40 -14.89
N GLN A 372 7.03 0.03 -13.79
CA GLN A 372 8.30 -0.70 -13.85
C GLN A 372 8.15 -2.05 -14.55
N LEU A 373 7.07 -2.80 -14.25
CA LEU A 373 6.81 -4.11 -14.86
C LEU A 373 6.72 -4.00 -16.39
N GLU A 374 5.95 -3.05 -16.90
CA GLU A 374 5.84 -2.81 -18.34
C GLU A 374 7.20 -2.42 -18.96
N ALA A 375 7.94 -1.53 -18.30
CA ALA A 375 9.25 -1.11 -18.78
C ALA A 375 10.24 -2.28 -18.86
N ILE A 376 10.31 -3.10 -17.82
CA ILE A 376 11.17 -4.28 -17.75
C ILE A 376 10.76 -5.33 -18.79
N PHE A 377 9.48 -5.53 -19.04
CA PHE A 377 9.03 -6.45 -20.10
C PHE A 377 9.47 -5.99 -21.49
N LEU A 378 9.37 -4.69 -21.78
CA LEU A 378 9.88 -4.12 -23.03
C LEU A 378 11.40 -4.25 -23.14
N ASP A 379 12.12 -3.93 -22.07
CA ASP A 379 13.58 -4.05 -22.02
C ASP A 379 14.04 -5.50 -22.19
N TYR A 380 13.39 -6.44 -21.49
CA TYR A 380 13.70 -7.87 -21.59
C TYR A 380 13.58 -8.35 -23.04
N LYS A 381 12.56 -7.89 -23.78
CA LYS A 381 12.37 -8.27 -25.18
C LYS A 381 13.39 -7.62 -26.10
N ILE A 382 13.58 -6.31 -25.98
CA ILE A 382 14.31 -5.51 -26.97
C ILE A 382 15.83 -5.62 -26.76
N ARG A 383 16.28 -5.89 -25.52
CA ARG A 383 17.70 -5.73 -25.13
C ARG A 383 18.40 -7.05 -24.82
N GLN A 384 17.89 -8.19 -25.30
CA GLN A 384 18.49 -9.51 -25.06
C GLN A 384 19.94 -9.61 -25.57
N GLU A 385 20.25 -9.03 -26.72
CA GLU A 385 21.61 -9.06 -27.28
C GLU A 385 22.61 -8.36 -26.35
N ILE A 386 22.22 -7.22 -25.78
CA ILE A 386 23.03 -6.48 -24.81
C ILE A 386 23.26 -7.32 -23.56
N PHE A 387 22.20 -7.96 -23.04
CA PHE A 387 22.30 -8.86 -21.89
C PHE A 387 23.32 -9.98 -22.13
N LEU A 388 23.17 -10.70 -23.25
CA LEU A 388 24.04 -11.84 -23.58
C LEU A 388 25.48 -11.43 -23.85
N SER A 389 25.71 -10.22 -24.39
CA SER A 389 27.07 -9.73 -24.64
C SER A 389 27.85 -9.37 -23.37
N ARG A 390 27.14 -8.95 -22.30
CA ARG A 390 27.77 -8.46 -21.06
C ARG A 390 27.97 -9.53 -20.00
N HIS A 391 27.07 -10.53 -19.96
CA HIS A 391 26.91 -11.36 -18.77
C HIS A 391 27.19 -12.83 -19.06
N GLY A 392 28.18 -13.38 -18.36
CA GLY A 392 28.40 -14.82 -18.32
C GLY A 392 27.45 -15.53 -17.35
N PRO A 393 27.12 -16.82 -17.57
CA PRO A 393 26.24 -17.61 -16.70
C PRO A 393 26.57 -17.55 -15.21
N LEU A 394 27.86 -17.65 -14.86
CA LEU A 394 28.31 -17.64 -13.46
C LEU A 394 27.97 -16.32 -12.75
N SER A 395 28.16 -15.18 -13.43
CA SER A 395 27.87 -13.86 -12.86
C SER A 395 26.37 -13.70 -12.56
N ILE A 396 25.52 -14.21 -13.46
CA ILE A 396 24.07 -14.21 -13.29
C ILE A 396 23.67 -15.08 -12.11
N TYR A 397 24.17 -16.31 -12.02
CA TYR A 397 23.87 -17.20 -10.90
C TYR A 397 24.31 -16.63 -9.56
N LEU A 398 25.51 -16.03 -9.47
CA LEU A 398 25.99 -15.40 -8.23
C LEU A 398 25.11 -14.21 -7.83
N SER A 399 24.72 -13.38 -8.80
CA SER A 399 23.81 -12.26 -8.57
C SER A 399 22.44 -12.72 -8.08
N CYS A 400 21.86 -13.74 -8.72
CA CYS A 400 20.61 -14.34 -8.31
C CYS A 400 20.72 -15.06 -6.95
N ALA A 401 21.85 -15.67 -6.63
CA ALA A 401 22.09 -16.27 -5.32
C ALA A 401 22.15 -15.21 -4.21
N SER A 402 22.74 -14.05 -4.49
CA SER A 402 22.81 -12.93 -3.53
C SER A 402 21.44 -12.39 -3.13
N PHE A 403 20.41 -12.57 -3.98
CA PHE A 403 19.01 -12.25 -3.65
C PHE A 403 18.54 -13.01 -2.41
N PHE A 404 18.83 -14.32 -2.36
CA PHE A 404 18.48 -15.14 -1.19
C PHE A 404 19.34 -14.79 0.02
N GLY A 405 20.58 -14.35 -0.18
CA GLY A 405 21.43 -13.80 0.87
C GLY A 405 20.80 -12.57 1.55
N LEU A 406 20.35 -11.61 0.76
CA LEU A 406 19.60 -10.44 1.25
C LEU A 406 18.34 -10.85 2.02
N VAL A 407 17.53 -11.74 1.44
CA VAL A 407 16.29 -12.25 2.07
C VAL A 407 16.61 -12.82 3.44
N ALA A 408 17.64 -13.66 3.55
CA ALA A 408 18.06 -14.26 4.80
C ALA A 408 18.53 -13.20 5.82
N CYS A 409 19.39 -12.26 5.43
CA CYS A 409 19.86 -11.19 6.33
C CYS A 409 18.71 -10.33 6.87
N SER A 410 17.75 -9.98 6.00
CA SER A 410 16.58 -9.18 6.37
C SER A 410 15.63 -9.96 7.29
N ALA A 411 15.36 -11.23 6.97
CA ALA A 411 14.54 -12.11 7.80
C ALA A 411 15.16 -12.37 9.18
N ILE A 412 16.47 -12.60 9.27
CA ILE A 412 17.20 -12.76 10.53
C ILE A 412 17.07 -11.49 11.38
N THR A 413 17.23 -10.32 10.78
CA THR A 413 17.09 -9.03 11.47
C THR A 413 15.68 -8.84 12.04
N ALA A 414 14.65 -9.09 11.22
CA ALA A 414 13.26 -9.03 11.63
C ALA A 414 12.94 -10.03 12.75
N HIS A 415 13.39 -11.28 12.61
CA HIS A 415 13.15 -12.33 13.60
C HIS A 415 13.84 -12.03 14.94
N PHE A 416 15.09 -11.56 14.91
CA PHE A 416 15.81 -11.16 16.12
C PHE A 416 15.05 -10.07 16.90
N LEU A 417 14.58 -9.03 16.21
CA LEU A 417 13.82 -7.95 16.85
C LEU A 417 12.43 -8.40 17.32
N GLN A 418 11.77 -9.29 16.58
CA GLN A 418 10.50 -9.89 16.99
C GLN A 418 10.66 -10.69 18.30
N CYS A 419 11.73 -11.49 18.42
CA CYS A 419 12.05 -12.22 19.65
C CYS A 419 12.25 -11.27 20.84
N ARG A 420 12.91 -10.13 20.62
CA ARG A 420 13.09 -9.09 21.65
C ARG A 420 11.76 -8.47 22.09
N ILE A 421 10.84 -8.22 21.15
CA ILE A 421 9.48 -7.76 21.47
C ILE A 421 8.73 -8.81 22.28
N LYS A 422 8.75 -10.07 21.85
CA LYS A 422 8.05 -11.16 22.53
C LYS A 422 8.48 -11.29 24.00
N VAL A 423 9.79 -11.27 24.26
CA VAL A 423 10.33 -11.27 25.62
C VAL A 423 9.92 -10.02 26.40
N GLY A 424 9.92 -8.85 25.75
CA GLY A 424 9.51 -7.60 26.38
C GLY A 424 8.03 -7.57 26.78
N LEU A 425 7.14 -8.17 25.97
CA LEU A 425 5.71 -8.29 26.28
C LEU A 425 5.47 -9.29 27.43
N ALA A 426 6.11 -10.46 27.40
CA ALA A 426 5.98 -11.45 28.48
C ALA A 426 6.35 -10.88 29.86
N LYS A 427 7.36 -9.99 29.92
CA LYS A 427 7.76 -9.30 31.15
C LYS A 427 6.78 -8.21 31.62
N ARG A 428 5.92 -7.68 30.76
CA ARG A 428 4.88 -6.70 31.13
C ARG A 428 3.63 -7.40 31.68
N ASP A 429 3.40 -8.64 31.25
CA ASP A 429 2.24 -9.44 31.63
C ASP A 429 2.50 -10.33 32.85
N SER A 430 3.77 -10.46 33.28
CA SER A 430 4.20 -11.09 34.54
C SER A 430 4.28 -10.05 35.65
#